data_AF-A0A2B7YID2-F1
#
_entry.id   AF-A0A2B7YID2-F1
#
_cell.length_a   1.000
_cell.length_b   1.000
_cell.length_c   1.000
_cell.angle_alpha   90.00
_cell.angle_beta   90.00
_cell.angle_gamma   90.00
#
_symmetry.space_group_name_H-M   'P 1'
#
loop_
_entity.id
_entity.type
_entity.pdbx_description
1 polymer ?
#
loop_
_entity_poly.entity_id
_entity_poly.type
_entity_poly.pdbx_seq_one_letter_code
_entity_poly.pdbx_strand_id
1 'polypeptide(L)'
;MYFYLEKNSLLNGQIMVVFQTENQIPNYKEITNFGELVEFKGSNIPSVWEYSKSEDMLYDINDKPSPYHILKNKKWVVEDKDGFKEYCFNNIDAIKQEILEYGFDYEITNGNKHRQRCRNDDIAKMVATVVSLQLAKSFGVEQKVTWYFEDNVGMTVGLLELGKLMLFGTTFIQSVYDTENYFKTLKDIKKISKNEFEIKRKEIHLNLAKSQF
;
A
#
# COMPACT_ATOMS: atom_id res chain seq x y z
N MET A 1 35.20 3.38 3.30
CA MET A 1 35.88 2.67 4.38
C MET A 1 35.62 1.18 4.21
N TYR A 2 36.60 0.33 4.50
CA TYR A 2 36.44 -1.11 4.61
C TYR A 2 36.42 -1.49 6.09
N PHE A 3 35.47 -2.33 6.46
CA PHE A 3 35.30 -2.88 7.80
C PHE A 3 35.49 -4.39 7.70
N TYR A 4 36.30 -4.95 8.58
CA TYR A 4 36.53 -6.39 8.68
C TYR A 4 35.93 -6.88 9.99
N LEU A 5 34.90 -7.71 9.87
CA LEU A 5 34.02 -8.13 10.95
C LEU A 5 34.29 -9.60 11.30
N GLU A 6 34.23 -9.97 12.58
CA GLU A 6 34.34 -11.37 12.97
C GLU A 6 33.05 -12.13 12.61
N LYS A 7 33.18 -13.18 11.80
CA LYS A 7 32.04 -13.95 11.28
C LYS A 7 31.25 -14.66 12.39
N ASN A 8 31.92 -15.20 13.40
CA ASN A 8 31.24 -15.88 14.51
C ASN A 8 30.36 -14.92 15.31
N SER A 9 30.84 -13.70 15.56
CA SER A 9 30.00 -12.64 16.13
C SER A 9 28.76 -12.37 15.26
N LEU A 10 28.91 -12.24 13.94
CA LEU A 10 27.77 -12.03 13.03
C LEU A 10 26.76 -13.18 13.08
N LEU A 11 27.23 -14.43 13.13
CA LEU A 11 26.37 -15.61 13.27
C LEU A 11 25.59 -15.63 14.59
N ASN A 12 26.14 -15.00 15.64
CA ASN A 12 25.53 -14.86 16.96
C ASN A 12 24.70 -13.57 17.11
N GLY A 13 24.45 -12.83 16.04
CA GLY A 13 23.67 -11.59 16.10
C GLY A 13 24.42 -10.40 16.71
N GLN A 14 25.75 -10.42 16.66
CA GLN A 14 26.62 -9.39 17.20
C GLN A 14 27.54 -8.81 16.13
N ILE A 15 27.93 -7.55 16.29
CA ILE A 15 28.93 -6.89 15.44
C ILE A 15 30.21 -6.71 16.23
N MET A 16 31.27 -7.35 15.75
CA MET A 16 32.62 -7.13 16.24
C MET A 16 33.50 -6.68 15.07
N VAL A 17 33.88 -5.40 15.05
CA VAL A 17 34.80 -4.85 14.06
C VAL A 17 36.23 -5.14 14.53
N VAL A 18 36.95 -5.95 13.76
CA VAL A 18 38.35 -6.30 14.03
C VAL A 18 39.29 -5.25 13.43
N PHE A 19 39.01 -4.82 12.19
CA PHE A 19 39.78 -3.80 11.49
C PHE A 19 38.87 -2.80 10.78
N GLN A 20 39.37 -1.58 10.65
CA GLN A 20 38.79 -0.53 9.82
C GLN A 20 39.91 0.16 9.04
N THR A 21 39.79 0.19 7.71
CA THR A 21 40.85 0.72 6.83
C THR A 21 40.27 1.49 5.65
N GLU A 22 41.00 2.48 5.14
CA GLU A 22 40.60 3.19 3.92
C GLU A 22 40.78 2.33 2.67
N ASN A 23 41.83 1.50 2.66
CA ASN A 23 42.19 0.61 1.57
C ASN A 23 41.77 -0.83 1.87
N GLN A 24 41.35 -1.55 0.84
CA GLN A 24 41.02 -2.97 0.94
C GLN A 24 42.26 -3.79 1.29
N ILE A 25 42.15 -4.73 2.22
CA ILE A 25 43.19 -5.70 2.57
C ILE A 25 43.14 -6.86 1.56
N PRO A 26 44.18 -7.04 0.73
CA PRO A 26 44.27 -8.20 -0.17
C PRO A 26 44.30 -9.49 0.64
N ASN A 27 43.62 -10.53 0.15
CA ASN A 27 43.60 -11.87 0.75
C ASN A 27 43.23 -11.86 2.25
N TYR A 28 42.37 -10.94 2.71
CA TYR A 28 41.99 -10.86 4.13
C TYR A 28 41.43 -12.18 4.69
N LYS A 29 40.87 -13.05 3.84
CA LYS A 29 40.38 -14.38 4.21
C LYS A 29 41.48 -15.34 4.70
N GLU A 30 42.74 -15.07 4.38
CA GLU A 30 43.90 -15.84 4.86
C GLU A 30 44.32 -15.42 6.29
N ILE A 31 43.78 -14.30 6.81
CA ILE A 31 44.09 -13.81 8.16
C ILE A 31 43.24 -14.59 9.17
N THR A 32 43.80 -15.65 9.74
CA THR A 32 43.07 -16.55 10.66
C THR A 32 43.24 -16.21 12.15
N ASN A 33 44.18 -15.34 12.51
CA ASN A 33 44.48 -15.00 13.92
C ASN A 33 43.30 -14.37 14.68
N PHE A 34 42.30 -13.86 13.95
CA PHE A 34 41.10 -13.21 14.50
C PHE A 34 39.82 -14.01 14.18
N GLY A 35 39.96 -15.27 13.77
CA GLY A 35 38.86 -16.08 13.24
C GLY A 35 38.54 -15.77 11.77
N GLU A 36 37.42 -16.31 11.27
CA GLU A 36 36.94 -16.00 9.93
C GLU A 36 36.41 -14.56 9.87
N LEU A 37 36.87 -13.80 8.88
CA LEU A 37 36.51 -12.40 8.69
C LEU A 37 35.50 -12.22 7.56
N VAL A 38 34.63 -11.23 7.70
CA VAL A 38 33.69 -10.74 6.68
C VAL A 38 34.04 -9.29 6.35
N GLU A 39 34.20 -8.98 5.06
CA GLU A 39 34.44 -7.62 4.58
C GLU A 39 33.13 -6.89 4.30
N PHE A 40 33.01 -5.67 4.82
CA PHE A 40 31.94 -4.73 4.50
C PHE A 40 32.51 -3.40 4.02
N LYS A 41 31.99 -2.87 2.92
CA LYS A 41 32.40 -1.57 2.37
C LYS A 41 31.29 -0.54 2.59
N GLY A 42 31.60 0.53 3.32
CA GLY A 42 30.64 1.59 3.61
C GLY A 42 31.28 2.83 4.25
N SER A 43 30.46 3.81 4.61
CA SER A 43 30.88 4.95 5.42
C SER A 43 30.90 4.61 6.92
N ASN A 44 29.93 3.79 7.35
CA ASN A 44 29.72 3.30 8.70
C ASN A 44 29.00 1.95 8.63
N ILE A 45 29.08 1.19 9.73
CA ILE A 45 28.27 -0.01 9.90
C ILE A 45 26.78 0.39 10.04
N PRO A 46 25.85 -0.27 9.32
CA PRO A 46 24.41 -0.05 9.45
C PRO A 46 23.92 -0.22 10.89
N SER A 47 23.00 0.65 11.32
CA SER A 47 22.36 0.52 12.65
C SER A 47 21.36 -0.63 12.70
N VAL A 48 20.75 -0.96 11.56
CA VAL A 48 19.79 -2.04 11.39
C VAL A 48 20.33 -2.98 10.32
N TRP A 49 20.96 -4.06 10.75
CA TRP A 49 21.79 -4.91 9.88
C TRP A 49 21.30 -6.35 9.87
N GLU A 50 21.65 -7.06 8.80
CA GLU A 50 21.50 -8.50 8.69
C GLU A 50 22.73 -9.10 8.00
N TYR A 51 23.08 -10.34 8.36
CA TYR A 51 24.19 -11.07 7.76
C TYR A 51 23.69 -12.14 6.79
N SER A 52 24.04 -12.02 5.51
CA SER A 52 23.80 -13.08 4.52
C SER A 52 24.86 -14.16 4.65
N LYS A 53 24.46 -15.33 5.17
CA LYS A 53 25.32 -16.52 5.20
C LYS A 53 25.66 -17.04 3.79
N SER A 54 24.76 -16.87 2.82
CA SER A 54 24.97 -17.34 1.44
C SER A 54 25.95 -16.47 0.68
N GLU A 55 25.94 -15.15 0.92
CA GLU A 55 26.82 -14.21 0.23
C GLU A 55 28.07 -13.85 1.05
N ASP A 56 28.13 -14.31 2.30
CA ASP A 56 29.20 -14.00 3.25
C ASP A 56 29.38 -12.48 3.40
N MET A 57 28.27 -11.75 3.57
CA MET A 57 28.24 -10.28 3.53
C MET A 57 27.19 -9.70 4.50
N LEU A 58 27.52 -8.57 5.12
CA LEU A 58 26.61 -7.74 5.90
C LEU A 58 25.91 -6.69 5.01
N TYR A 59 24.63 -6.43 5.26
CA TYR A 59 23.85 -5.40 4.56
C TYR A 59 22.87 -4.69 5.51
N ASP A 60 22.37 -3.53 5.09
CA ASP A 60 21.32 -2.82 5.80
C ASP A 60 19.96 -3.46 5.51
N ILE A 61 19.16 -3.76 6.55
CA ILE A 61 17.84 -4.37 6.38
C ILE A 61 16.92 -3.48 5.52
N ASN A 62 17.13 -2.17 5.51
CA ASN A 62 16.33 -1.25 4.70
C ASN A 62 16.63 -1.36 3.20
N ASP A 63 17.76 -1.96 2.81
CA ASP A 63 18.07 -2.25 1.40
C ASP A 63 17.24 -3.42 0.86
N LYS A 64 16.63 -4.21 1.75
CA LYS A 64 15.84 -5.39 1.41
C LYS A 64 14.45 -4.98 0.89
N PRO A 65 14.08 -5.32 -0.35
CA PRO A 65 12.81 -4.85 -0.94
C PRO A 65 11.55 -5.33 -0.19
N SER A 66 11.62 -6.53 0.40
CA SER A 66 10.58 -7.06 1.28
C SER A 66 11.14 -8.16 2.19
N PRO A 67 10.45 -8.52 3.28
CA PRO A 67 10.85 -9.61 4.17
C PRO A 67 11.17 -10.95 3.46
N TYR A 68 10.56 -11.19 2.29
CA TYR A 68 10.70 -12.40 1.49
C TYR A 68 11.86 -12.38 0.49
N HIS A 69 12.54 -11.24 0.32
CA HIS A 69 13.73 -11.17 -0.50
C HIS A 69 14.94 -11.66 0.28
N ILE A 70 15.73 -12.53 -0.34
CA ILE A 70 17.03 -12.95 0.17
C ILE A 70 18.12 -12.52 -0.82
N LEU A 71 19.31 -12.22 -0.31
CA LEU A 71 20.42 -11.85 -1.16
C LEU A 71 21.12 -13.11 -1.66
N LYS A 72 21.10 -13.33 -2.98
CA LYS A 72 21.83 -14.40 -3.67
C LYS A 72 22.56 -13.88 -4.90
N ASN A 73 23.81 -14.25 -5.09
CA ASN A 73 24.71 -13.76 -6.15
C ASN A 73 24.66 -12.24 -6.29
N LYS A 74 24.71 -11.51 -5.18
CA LYS A 74 24.58 -10.04 -5.09
C LYS A 74 23.28 -9.47 -5.68
N LYS A 75 22.20 -10.26 -5.75
CA LYS A 75 20.87 -9.85 -6.21
C LYS A 75 19.80 -10.25 -5.21
N TRP A 76 18.78 -9.42 -5.06
CA TRP A 76 17.60 -9.74 -4.27
C TRP A 76 16.72 -10.72 -5.05
N VAL A 77 16.46 -11.89 -4.47
CA VAL A 77 15.62 -12.93 -5.06
C VAL A 77 14.55 -13.38 -4.08
N VAL A 78 13.41 -13.78 -4.60
CA VAL A 78 12.31 -14.35 -3.83
C VAL A 78 12.31 -15.86 -4.04
N GLU A 79 12.58 -16.62 -2.97
CA GLU A 79 12.46 -18.09 -3.01
C GLU A 79 11.05 -18.55 -2.69
N ASP A 80 10.48 -18.00 -1.61
CA ASP A 80 9.09 -18.25 -1.23
C ASP A 80 8.16 -17.35 -2.04
N LYS A 81 7.85 -17.81 -3.26
CA LYS A 81 6.97 -17.11 -4.19
C LYS A 81 5.54 -17.00 -3.67
N ASP A 82 5.06 -18.02 -2.97
CA ASP A 82 3.68 -18.05 -2.45
C ASP A 82 3.54 -17.11 -1.26
N GLY A 83 4.48 -17.14 -0.30
CA GLY A 83 4.49 -16.19 0.81
C GLY A 83 4.71 -14.75 0.36
N PHE A 84 5.56 -14.50 -0.65
CA PHE A 84 5.70 -13.17 -1.23
C PHE A 84 4.42 -12.69 -1.91
N LYS A 85 3.74 -13.58 -2.64
CA LYS A 85 2.45 -13.29 -3.26
C LYS A 85 1.39 -12.94 -2.22
N GLU A 86 1.28 -13.72 -1.15
CA GLU A 86 0.37 -13.46 -0.03
C GLU A 86 0.68 -12.11 0.64
N TYR A 87 1.96 -11.82 0.89
CA TYR A 87 2.40 -10.53 1.42
C TYR A 87 1.98 -9.36 0.53
N CYS A 88 2.12 -9.47 -0.79
CA CYS A 88 1.66 -8.45 -1.72
C CYS A 88 0.13 -8.32 -1.73
N PHE A 89 -0.60 -9.44 -1.64
CA PHE A 89 -2.07 -9.42 -1.59
C PHE A 89 -2.57 -8.74 -0.32
N ASN A 90 -1.99 -9.05 0.83
CA ASN A 90 -2.30 -8.42 2.10
C ASN A 90 -1.99 -6.90 2.09
N ASN A 91 -0.90 -6.50 1.42
CA ASN A 91 -0.60 -5.08 1.21
C ASN A 91 -1.68 -4.38 0.38
N ILE A 92 -2.15 -5.00 -0.71
CA ILE A 92 -3.23 -4.46 -1.55
C ILE A 92 -4.55 -4.40 -0.75
N ASP A 93 -4.88 -5.45 0.01
CA ASP A 93 -6.09 -5.49 0.83
C ASP A 93 -6.10 -4.41 1.90
N ALA A 94 -4.97 -4.17 2.56
CA ALA A 94 -4.84 -3.09 3.55
C ALA A 94 -5.10 -1.71 2.93
N ILE A 95 -4.49 -1.42 1.77
CA ILE A 95 -4.70 -0.16 1.04
C ILE A 95 -6.17 -0.01 0.63
N LYS A 96 -6.78 -1.09 0.11
CA LYS A 96 -8.19 -1.13 -0.27
C LYS A 96 -9.11 -0.77 0.89
N GLN A 97 -8.92 -1.41 2.05
CA GLN A 97 -9.73 -1.14 3.24
C GLN A 97 -9.58 0.32 3.68
N GLU A 98 -8.36 0.85 3.73
CA GLU A 98 -8.12 2.24 4.10
C GLU A 98 -8.86 3.24 3.18
N ILE A 99 -8.88 2.96 1.87
CA ILE A 99 -9.58 3.79 0.88
C ILE A 99 -11.11 3.69 1.05
N LEU A 100 -11.65 2.48 1.28
CA LEU A 100 -13.09 2.28 1.49
C LEU A 100 -13.58 2.90 2.80
N GLU A 101 -12.80 2.78 3.88
CA GLU A 101 -13.09 3.40 5.18
C GLU A 101 -13.10 4.93 5.10
N TYR A 102 -12.16 5.50 4.33
CA TYR A 102 -12.15 6.93 4.06
C TYR A 102 -13.36 7.36 3.23
N GLY A 103 -13.68 6.62 2.16
CA GLY A 103 -14.73 6.95 1.21
C GLY A 103 -14.26 7.96 0.16
N PHE A 104 -15.08 8.97 -0.14
CA PHE A 104 -14.73 9.99 -1.14
C PHE A 104 -15.17 11.38 -0.73
N ASP A 105 -14.48 12.38 -1.25
CA ASP A 105 -14.90 13.78 -1.12
C ASP A 105 -15.91 14.13 -2.21
N TYR A 106 -17.08 14.59 -1.80
CA TYR A 106 -18.15 15.03 -2.68
C TYR A 106 -18.30 16.54 -2.64
N GLU A 107 -18.35 17.17 -3.82
CA GLU A 107 -18.53 18.61 -3.94
C GLU A 107 -20.02 18.97 -3.97
N ILE A 108 -20.46 19.84 -3.07
CA ILE A 108 -21.87 20.24 -2.94
C ILE A 108 -22.12 21.55 -3.69
N THR A 109 -21.42 22.62 -3.30
CA THR A 109 -21.55 23.97 -3.87
C THR A 109 -20.23 24.74 -3.70
N ASN A 110 -19.89 25.57 -4.69
CA ASN A 110 -18.76 26.52 -4.65
C ASN A 110 -17.40 25.91 -4.25
N GLY A 111 -17.09 24.68 -4.68
CA GLY A 111 -15.82 24.02 -4.35
C GLY A 111 -15.75 23.43 -2.93
N ASN A 112 -16.80 23.57 -2.11
CA ASN A 112 -16.84 22.95 -0.79
C ASN A 112 -17.05 21.44 -0.93
N LYS A 113 -16.06 20.68 -0.45
CA LYS A 113 -16.05 19.23 -0.48
C LYS A 113 -16.29 18.66 0.91
N HIS A 114 -17.17 17.68 0.98
CA HIS A 114 -17.50 16.98 2.21
C HIS A 114 -17.28 15.48 2.01
N ARG A 115 -16.73 14.83 3.04
CA ARG A 115 -16.41 13.42 2.97
C ARG A 115 -17.68 12.58 3.11
N GLN A 116 -17.94 11.75 2.11
CA GLN A 116 -18.93 10.69 2.14
C GLN A 116 -18.24 9.37 2.50
N ARG A 117 -18.53 8.84 3.69
CA ARG A 117 -18.12 7.47 4.05
C ARG A 117 -18.89 6.45 3.23
N CYS A 118 -18.21 5.37 2.85
CA CYS A 118 -18.78 4.27 2.06
C CYS A 118 -18.85 2.97 2.87
N ARG A 119 -19.19 3.05 4.17
CA ARG A 119 -19.44 1.84 4.96
C ARG A 119 -20.74 1.19 4.50
N ASN A 120 -20.89 -0.11 4.72
CA ASN A 120 -22.09 -0.87 4.36
C ASN A 120 -23.38 -0.18 4.83
N ASP A 121 -23.39 0.36 6.05
CA ASP A 121 -24.54 1.08 6.62
C ASP A 121 -24.84 2.40 5.90
N ASP A 122 -23.80 3.14 5.50
CA ASP A 122 -23.96 4.44 4.83
C ASP A 122 -24.53 4.25 3.41
N ILE A 123 -24.08 3.20 2.71
CA ILE A 123 -24.61 2.80 1.40
C ILE A 123 -26.06 2.33 1.52
N ALA A 124 -26.36 1.47 2.50
CA ALA A 124 -27.71 0.95 2.73
C ALA A 124 -28.69 2.10 3.03
N LYS A 125 -28.30 3.06 3.88
CA LYS A 125 -29.09 4.27 4.16
C LYS A 125 -29.32 5.11 2.90
N MET A 126 -28.30 5.27 2.07
CA MET A 126 -28.41 6.03 0.82
C MET A 126 -29.41 5.37 -0.13
N VAL A 127 -29.29 4.06 -0.35
CA VAL A 127 -30.22 3.29 -1.20
C VAL A 127 -31.66 3.37 -0.65
N ALA A 128 -31.86 3.15 0.64
CA ALA A 128 -33.19 3.24 1.26
C ALA A 128 -33.82 4.63 1.10
N THR A 129 -33.02 5.69 1.21
CA THR A 129 -33.48 7.07 1.04
C THR A 129 -33.84 7.35 -0.42
N VAL A 130 -33.01 6.92 -1.38
CA VAL A 130 -33.31 7.05 -2.82
C VAL A 130 -34.60 6.31 -3.17
N VAL A 131 -34.77 5.08 -2.70
CA VAL A 131 -36.00 4.28 -2.93
C VAL A 131 -37.23 4.97 -2.34
N SER A 132 -37.11 5.53 -1.13
CA SER A 132 -38.20 6.28 -0.49
C SER A 132 -38.59 7.52 -1.30
N LEU A 133 -37.62 8.26 -1.84
CA LEU A 133 -37.86 9.41 -2.72
C LEU A 133 -38.47 9.01 -4.06
N GLN A 134 -38.06 7.87 -4.64
CA GLN A 134 -38.68 7.31 -5.85
C GLN A 134 -40.15 6.96 -5.60
N LEU A 135 -40.44 6.33 -4.45
CA LEU A 135 -41.80 5.99 -4.06
C LEU A 135 -42.67 7.23 -3.87
N ALA A 136 -42.18 8.24 -3.13
CA ALA A 136 -42.88 9.52 -2.98
C ALA A 136 -43.19 10.17 -4.34
N LYS A 137 -42.20 10.19 -5.25
CA LYS A 137 -42.38 10.71 -6.61
C LYS A 137 -43.42 9.93 -7.41
N SER A 138 -43.50 8.60 -7.23
CA SER A 138 -44.52 7.77 -7.88
C SER A 138 -45.95 8.10 -7.43
N PHE A 139 -46.11 8.63 -6.21
CA PHE A 139 -47.37 9.16 -5.69
C PHE A 139 -47.61 10.63 -6.06
N GLY A 140 -46.77 11.23 -6.90
CA GLY A 140 -46.86 12.65 -7.26
C GLY A 140 -46.38 13.61 -6.16
N VAL A 141 -45.68 13.11 -5.13
CA VAL A 141 -45.14 13.91 -4.02
C VAL A 141 -43.67 14.16 -4.26
N GLU A 142 -43.28 15.42 -4.41
CA GLU A 142 -41.88 15.82 -4.48
C GLU A 142 -41.34 16.05 -3.06
N GLN A 143 -40.60 15.07 -2.55
CA GLN A 143 -39.99 15.13 -1.22
C GLN A 143 -38.51 15.50 -1.30
N LYS A 144 -38.05 16.24 -0.29
CA LYS A 144 -36.63 16.48 -0.03
C LYS A 144 -36.26 15.97 1.36
N VAL A 145 -35.01 15.60 1.52
CA VAL A 145 -34.43 15.15 2.80
C VAL A 145 -33.13 15.89 3.05
N THR A 146 -32.71 15.97 4.31
CA THR A 146 -31.37 16.45 4.66
C THR A 146 -30.43 15.25 4.74
N TRP A 147 -29.49 15.17 3.80
CA TRP A 147 -28.42 14.19 3.82
C TRP A 147 -27.22 14.74 4.59
N TYR A 148 -26.71 14.00 5.56
CA TYR A 148 -25.57 14.44 6.38
C TYR A 148 -24.29 13.72 5.94
N PHE A 149 -23.24 14.51 5.73
CA PHE A 149 -21.89 14.01 5.49
C PHE A 149 -21.20 13.68 6.82
N GLU A 150 -19.99 13.15 6.70
CA GLU A 150 -19.19 12.69 7.85
C GLU A 150 -18.83 13.81 8.84
N ASP A 151 -18.75 15.05 8.39
CA ASP A 151 -18.51 16.23 9.22
C ASP A 151 -19.80 16.86 9.79
N ASN A 152 -20.93 16.14 9.70
CA ASN A 152 -22.27 16.58 10.08
C ASN A 152 -22.80 17.79 9.29
N VAL A 153 -22.20 18.12 8.14
CA VAL A 153 -22.78 19.10 7.24
C VAL A 153 -23.97 18.47 6.51
N GLY A 154 -25.13 19.13 6.60
CA GLY A 154 -26.37 18.70 5.97
C GLY A 154 -26.56 19.33 4.59
N MET A 155 -26.97 18.53 3.61
CA MET A 155 -27.37 18.96 2.28
C MET A 155 -28.83 18.57 2.02
N THR A 156 -29.68 19.56 1.77
CA THR A 156 -31.07 19.33 1.37
C THR A 156 -31.12 18.84 -0.07
N VAL A 157 -31.52 17.58 -0.28
CA VAL A 157 -31.51 16.90 -1.57
C VAL A 157 -32.85 16.27 -1.91
N GLY A 158 -33.18 16.28 -3.20
CA GLY A 158 -34.25 15.48 -3.77
C GLY A 158 -33.71 14.23 -4.45
N LEU A 159 -34.56 13.59 -5.25
CA LEU A 159 -34.22 12.34 -5.94
C LEU A 159 -33.03 12.49 -6.91
N LEU A 160 -32.93 13.63 -7.60
CA LEU A 160 -31.89 13.85 -8.60
C LEU A 160 -30.50 14.02 -7.97
N GLU A 161 -30.39 14.88 -6.96
CA GLU A 161 -29.11 15.16 -6.30
C GLU A 161 -28.60 13.93 -5.54
N LEU A 162 -29.49 13.26 -4.80
CA LEU A 162 -29.13 12.04 -4.08
C LEU A 162 -28.83 10.87 -5.04
N GLY A 163 -29.54 10.79 -6.17
CA GLY A 163 -29.24 9.82 -7.22
C GLY A 163 -27.85 10.02 -7.83
N LYS A 164 -27.42 11.27 -8.06
CA LYS A 164 -26.05 11.58 -8.51
C LYS A 164 -25.00 11.18 -7.47
N LEU A 165 -25.22 11.49 -6.19
CA LEU A 165 -24.34 11.07 -5.10
C LEU A 165 -24.22 9.54 -5.03
N MET A 166 -25.34 8.82 -5.18
CA MET A 166 -25.37 7.36 -5.19
C MET A 166 -24.59 6.79 -6.37
N LEU A 167 -24.81 7.31 -7.59
CA LEU A 167 -24.06 6.88 -8.77
C LEU A 167 -22.55 7.10 -8.57
N PHE A 168 -22.15 8.27 -8.10
CA PHE A 168 -20.74 8.56 -7.79
C PHE A 168 -20.16 7.54 -6.79
N GLY A 169 -20.89 7.27 -5.70
CA GLY A 169 -20.48 6.29 -4.69
C GLY A 169 -20.33 4.87 -5.25
N THR A 170 -21.29 4.42 -6.06
CA THR A 170 -21.20 3.09 -6.70
C THR A 170 -20.01 2.99 -7.65
N THR A 171 -19.75 4.03 -8.45
CA THR A 171 -18.61 4.09 -9.36
C THR A 171 -17.28 4.18 -8.61
N PHE A 172 -17.24 4.89 -7.47
CA PHE A 172 -16.09 4.88 -6.58
C PHE A 172 -15.79 3.48 -6.04
N ILE A 173 -16.78 2.80 -5.48
CA ILE A 173 -16.61 1.45 -4.91
C ILE A 173 -16.14 0.46 -6.00
N GLN A 174 -16.81 0.46 -7.15
CA GLN A 174 -16.41 -0.39 -8.28
C GLN A 174 -14.96 -0.11 -8.70
N SER A 175 -14.57 1.16 -8.81
CA SER A 175 -13.19 1.52 -9.16
C SER A 175 -12.15 0.98 -8.18
N VAL A 176 -12.49 0.90 -6.88
CA VAL A 176 -11.61 0.33 -5.85
C VAL A 176 -11.44 -1.18 -6.05
N TYR A 177 -12.53 -1.92 -6.24
CA TYR A 177 -12.47 -3.37 -6.47
C TYR A 177 -11.78 -3.74 -7.79
N ASP A 178 -12.05 -2.98 -8.86
CA ASP A 178 -11.38 -3.19 -10.15
C ASP A 178 -9.87 -2.91 -10.05
N THR A 179 -9.47 -1.95 -9.22
CA THR A 179 -8.05 -1.65 -8.96
C THR A 179 -7.37 -2.78 -8.20
N GLU A 180 -8.01 -3.32 -7.16
CA GLU A 180 -7.53 -4.52 -6.47
C GLU A 180 -7.33 -5.66 -7.46
N ASN A 181 -8.35 -5.98 -8.26
CA ASN A 181 -8.30 -7.06 -9.23
C ASN A 181 -7.18 -6.84 -10.25
N TYR A 182 -7.00 -5.61 -10.75
CA TYR A 182 -5.92 -5.25 -11.66
C TYR A 182 -4.55 -5.62 -11.06
N PHE A 183 -4.25 -5.21 -9.82
CA PHE A 183 -2.95 -5.50 -9.21
C PHE A 183 -2.76 -6.98 -8.85
N LYS A 184 -3.81 -7.65 -8.36
CA LYS A 184 -3.74 -9.07 -7.96
C LYS A 184 -3.61 -10.04 -9.15
N THR A 185 -3.97 -9.60 -10.36
CA THR A 185 -3.91 -10.41 -11.59
C THR A 185 -2.69 -10.14 -12.46
N LEU A 186 -1.80 -9.22 -12.06
CA LEU A 186 -0.54 -8.99 -12.76
C LEU A 186 0.31 -10.28 -12.79
N LYS A 187 0.96 -10.53 -13.93
CA LYS A 187 1.89 -11.65 -14.08
C LYS A 187 3.04 -11.59 -13.06
N ASP A 188 3.57 -10.38 -12.85
CA ASP A 188 4.64 -10.11 -11.90
C ASP A 188 4.05 -9.32 -10.73
N ILE A 189 3.71 -10.06 -9.67
CA ILE A 189 3.16 -9.48 -8.43
C ILE A 189 4.26 -8.71 -7.73
N LYS A 190 3.93 -7.50 -7.29
CA LYS A 190 4.83 -6.64 -6.52
C LYS A 190 4.07 -5.97 -5.38
N LYS A 191 4.81 -5.58 -4.34
CA LYS A 191 4.31 -4.63 -3.34
C LYS A 191 4.05 -3.30 -4.03
N ILE A 192 2.96 -2.64 -3.68
CA ILE A 192 2.60 -1.32 -4.22
C ILE A 192 2.45 -0.29 -3.10
N SER A 193 2.58 0.97 -3.47
CA SER A 193 2.25 2.10 -2.60
C SER A 193 0.77 2.47 -2.71
N LYS A 194 0.26 3.15 -1.68
CA LYS A 194 -1.08 3.77 -1.72
C LYS A 194 -1.24 4.75 -2.90
N ASN A 195 -0.18 5.48 -3.24
CA ASN A 195 -0.21 6.42 -4.35
C ASN A 195 -0.37 5.71 -5.71
N GLU A 196 0.35 4.60 -5.94
CA GLU A 196 0.15 3.77 -7.14
C GLU A 196 -1.28 3.24 -7.24
N PHE A 197 -1.85 2.79 -6.12
CA PHE A 197 -3.23 2.33 -6.07
C PHE A 197 -4.20 3.47 -6.43
N GLU A 198 -4.07 4.65 -5.80
CA GLU A 198 -4.93 5.81 -6.06
C GLU A 198 -4.86 6.32 -7.49
N ILE A 199 -3.66 6.33 -8.11
CA ILE A 199 -3.50 6.71 -9.51
C ILE A 199 -4.31 5.78 -10.40
N LYS A 200 -4.16 4.45 -10.20
CA LYS A 200 -4.88 3.47 -11.01
C LYS A 200 -6.39 3.50 -10.76
N ARG A 201 -6.81 3.68 -9.51
CA ARG A 201 -8.22 3.83 -9.13
C ARG A 201 -8.86 5.02 -9.80
N LYS A 202 -8.20 6.19 -9.83
CA LYS A 202 -8.71 7.39 -10.51
C LYS A 202 -8.82 7.19 -12.02
N GLU A 203 -7.85 6.54 -12.65
CA GLU A 203 -7.90 6.17 -14.06
C GLU A 203 -9.14 5.29 -14.36
N ILE A 204 -9.35 4.22 -13.58
CA ILE A 204 -10.49 3.32 -13.74
C ILE A 204 -11.81 4.05 -13.46
N HIS A 205 -11.88 4.86 -12.40
CA HIS A 205 -13.06 5.65 -12.05
C HIS A 205 -13.49 6.57 -13.19
N LEU A 206 -12.54 7.28 -13.82
CA LEU A 206 -12.83 8.15 -14.96
C LEU A 206 -13.34 7.38 -16.17
N ASN A 207 -12.84 6.17 -16.41
CA ASN A 207 -13.32 5.32 -17.49
C ASN A 207 -14.75 4.82 -17.21
N LEU A 208 -15.03 4.35 -16.00
CA LEU A 208 -16.37 3.94 -15.59
C LEU A 208 -17.38 5.09 -15.66
N ALA A 209 -17.00 6.28 -15.19
CA ALA A 209 -17.85 7.46 -15.23
C ALA A 209 -18.20 7.89 -16.67
N LYS A 210 -17.26 7.76 -17.62
CA LYS A 210 -17.53 8.02 -19.04
C LYS A 210 -18.48 7.01 -19.68
N SER A 211 -18.47 5.75 -19.22
CA SER A 211 -19.34 4.70 -19.76
C SER A 211 -20.79 4.76 -19.24
N GLN A 212 -21.06 5.61 -18.24
CA GLN A 212 -22.37 5.76 -17.61
C GLN A 212 -23.22 6.90 -18.21
N PHE A 213 -22.69 7.62 -19.21
CA PHE A 213 -23.34 8.70 -19.96
C PHE A 213 -23.07 8.56 -21.46
#